data_AF-A0AAX2KNM6-F1
#
_entry.id   AF-A0AAX2KNM6-F1
#
_cell.length_a   1.000
_cell.length_b   1.000
_cell.length_c   1.000
_cell.angle_alpha   90.00
_cell.angle_beta   90.00
_cell.angle_gamma   90.00
#
_symmetry.space_group_name_H-M   'P 1'
#
loop_
_entity.id
_entity.type
_entity.pdbx_description
1 polymer ?
#
loop_
_entity_poly.entity_id
_entity_poly.type
_entity_poly.pdbx_seq_one_letter_code
_entity_poly.pdbx_strand_id
1 'polypeptide(L)'
;MILKYITFGDIEFINPPATETVVGVARFANEQEIEAGTDDSLAVSAKRLKQAIVKHEQSRNHPDATLTSKGFVQLSSATNSASETLAATPKAVKAAYDLANAKYTAQDATTARKGIVQLSSATNSTSETLAATPKAVKAAYDLAAGKAPSNHTHSWEQITNVPVASLTVRGITQLSSATNSTSETLAATPKAVKAVMDETNKKAPLNSPALTGTPTNTNCAKRY
;
A
#
# COMPACT_ATOMS: atom_id res chain seq x y z
N MET A 1 121.43 13.23 -22.67
CA MET A 1 120.02 12.82 -22.79
C MET A 1 119.32 13.27 -21.53
N ILE A 2 118.72 14.45 -21.57
CA ILE A 2 118.14 15.13 -20.39
C ILE A 2 116.68 14.70 -20.29
N LEU A 3 116.36 13.92 -19.26
CA LEU A 3 114.98 13.63 -18.86
C LEU A 3 114.35 14.94 -18.36
N LYS A 4 113.56 15.58 -19.22
CA LYS A 4 112.70 16.70 -18.83
C LYS A 4 111.57 16.15 -17.96
N TYR A 5 111.73 16.30 -16.64
CA TYR A 5 110.62 16.22 -15.71
C TYR A 5 109.64 17.35 -16.04
N ILE A 6 108.41 17.00 -16.39
CA ILE A 6 107.30 17.96 -16.41
C ILE A 6 106.98 18.22 -14.94
N THR A 7 107.45 19.34 -14.42
CA THR A 7 107.03 19.86 -13.12
C THR A 7 105.58 20.34 -13.26
N PHE A 8 104.65 19.68 -12.58
CA PHE A 8 103.30 20.18 -12.36
C PHE A 8 103.38 21.35 -11.37
N GLY A 9 103.74 22.53 -11.88
CA GLY A 9 103.47 23.82 -11.25
C GLY A 9 102.22 24.41 -11.90
N ASP A 10 101.30 24.86 -11.05
CA ASP A 10 100.21 25.80 -11.34
C ASP A 10 99.16 25.38 -12.37
N ILE A 11 98.28 24.48 -11.95
CA ILE A 11 96.87 24.53 -12.35
C ILE A 11 96.06 24.30 -11.09
N GLU A 12 95.61 25.39 -10.46
CA GLU A 12 94.43 25.31 -9.60
C GLU A 12 93.38 24.54 -10.37
N PHE A 13 92.94 23.40 -9.85
CA PHE A 13 91.82 22.67 -10.41
C PHE A 13 90.56 23.50 -10.10
N ILE A 14 90.27 24.52 -10.93
CA ILE A 14 89.16 25.48 -10.73
C ILE A 14 87.79 24.86 -11.10
N ASN A 15 87.59 23.58 -10.82
CA ASN A 15 86.29 22.96 -11.02
C ASN A 15 85.65 22.80 -9.63
N PRO A 16 84.78 23.73 -9.21
CA PRO A 16 84.04 23.58 -7.97
C PRO A 16 83.19 22.30 -8.00
N PRO A 17 82.79 21.76 -6.84
CA PRO A 17 81.80 20.69 -6.80
C PRO A 17 80.52 21.15 -7.51
N ALA A 18 79.89 20.25 -8.27
CA ALA A 18 78.67 20.57 -8.98
C ALA A 18 77.55 20.92 -7.99
N THR A 19 76.78 21.95 -8.30
CA THR A 19 75.55 22.32 -7.57
C THR A 19 74.41 22.49 -8.58
N GLU A 20 73.16 22.62 -8.10
CA GLU A 20 72.01 22.85 -8.98
C GLU A 20 72.13 24.15 -9.81
N THR A 21 72.97 25.09 -9.38
CA THR A 21 73.13 26.42 -10.00
C THR A 21 74.51 26.66 -10.60
N VAL A 22 75.50 25.82 -10.29
CA VAL A 22 76.89 25.98 -10.72
C VAL A 22 77.40 24.68 -11.34
N VAL A 23 77.86 24.79 -12.59
CA VAL A 23 78.55 23.68 -13.26
C VAL A 23 79.83 23.31 -12.51
N GLY A 24 80.04 22.01 -12.32
CA GLY A 24 81.15 21.51 -11.52
C GLY A 24 81.36 20.01 -11.69
N VAL A 25 82.14 19.42 -10.79
CA VAL A 25 82.40 17.97 -10.77
C VAL A 25 81.57 17.31 -9.67
N ALA A 26 80.83 16.25 -10.02
CA ALA A 26 80.13 15.40 -9.08
C ALA A 26 80.69 13.98 -9.13
N ARG A 27 80.75 13.29 -7.98
CA ARG A 27 81.04 11.85 -7.95
C ARG A 27 79.76 11.05 -8.11
N PHE A 28 79.88 9.83 -8.62
CA PHE A 28 78.75 8.90 -8.63
C PHE A 28 78.47 8.37 -7.22
N ALA A 29 77.20 8.32 -6.85
CA ALA A 29 76.74 7.74 -5.60
C ALA A 29 76.95 6.21 -5.56
N ASN A 30 77.25 5.69 -4.37
CA ASN A 30 77.21 4.25 -4.09
C ASN A 30 75.78 3.76 -3.79
N GLU A 31 75.61 2.48 -3.51
CA GLU A 31 74.28 1.89 -3.31
C GLU A 31 73.59 2.37 -2.03
N GLN A 32 74.36 2.53 -0.95
CA GLN A 32 73.87 3.02 0.34
C GLN A 32 73.42 4.49 0.24
N GLU A 33 74.18 5.31 -0.49
CA GLU A 33 73.87 6.74 -0.69
C GLU A 33 72.61 6.93 -1.54
N ILE A 34 72.40 6.09 -2.57
CA ILE A 34 71.19 6.13 -3.41
C ILE A 34 69.96 5.67 -2.63
N GLU A 35 70.11 4.66 -1.76
CA GLU A 35 69.01 4.17 -0.93
C GLU A 35 68.66 5.16 0.21
N ALA A 36 69.65 5.86 0.76
CA ALA A 36 69.43 6.90 1.77
C ALA A 36 68.79 8.16 1.18
N GLY A 37 69.21 8.58 -0.03
CA GLY A 37 68.63 9.72 -0.75
C GLY A 37 68.78 11.06 -0.02
N THR A 38 69.86 11.24 0.76
CA THR A 38 70.07 12.41 1.62
C THR A 38 71.02 13.47 1.07
N ASP A 39 71.78 13.14 0.01
CA ASP A 39 72.83 14.01 -0.55
C ASP A 39 72.55 14.32 -2.02
N ASP A 40 72.17 15.58 -2.28
CA ASP A 40 71.84 16.08 -3.62
C ASP A 40 73.09 16.39 -4.47
N SER A 41 74.30 16.30 -3.91
CA SER A 41 75.56 16.58 -4.62
C SER A 41 76.08 15.40 -5.47
N LEU A 42 75.42 14.25 -5.41
CA LEU A 42 75.88 13.00 -6.02
C LEU A 42 75.13 12.66 -7.31
N ALA A 43 75.88 12.20 -8.31
CA ALA A 43 75.29 11.75 -9.57
C ALA A 43 74.83 10.29 -9.51
N VAL A 44 73.68 9.97 -10.09
CA VAL A 44 73.19 8.58 -10.23
C VAL A 44 73.58 8.03 -11.60
N SER A 45 74.18 6.84 -11.65
CA SER A 45 74.50 6.18 -12.93
C SER A 45 73.30 5.41 -13.51
N ALA A 46 73.24 5.27 -14.84
CA ALA A 46 72.15 4.55 -15.52
C ALA A 46 71.96 3.10 -15.02
N LYS A 47 73.06 2.40 -14.70
CA LYS A 47 73.01 1.04 -14.13
C LYS A 47 72.30 1.03 -12.77
N ARG A 48 72.63 1.99 -11.89
CA ARG A 48 72.06 2.11 -10.55
C ARG A 48 70.60 2.54 -10.59
N LEU A 49 70.25 3.46 -11.49
CA LEU A 49 68.86 3.82 -11.73
C LEU A 49 68.02 2.62 -12.18
N LYS A 50 68.52 1.81 -13.13
CA LYS A 50 67.84 0.59 -13.56
C LYS A 50 67.67 -0.40 -12.40
N GLN A 51 68.68 -0.57 -11.56
CA GLN A 51 68.60 -1.43 -10.37
C GLN A 51 67.56 -0.92 -9.36
N ALA A 52 67.51 0.39 -9.10
CA ALA A 52 66.53 0.99 -8.20
C ALA A 52 65.09 0.79 -8.72
N ILE A 53 64.86 0.93 -10.02
CA ILE A 53 63.54 0.68 -10.65
C ILE A 53 63.15 -0.80 -10.53
N VAL A 54 64.08 -1.73 -10.80
CA VAL A 54 63.81 -3.17 -10.66
C VAL A 54 63.52 -3.55 -9.21
N LYS A 55 64.28 -3.00 -8.25
CA LYS A 55 64.01 -3.17 -6.82
C LYS A 55 62.63 -2.61 -6.44
N HIS A 56 62.26 -1.44 -6.97
CA HIS A 56 60.95 -0.84 -6.74
C HIS A 56 59.80 -1.67 -7.34
N GLU A 57 59.96 -2.18 -8.56
CA GLU A 57 58.98 -3.06 -9.23
C GLU A 57 58.74 -4.37 -8.46
N GLN A 58 59.80 -4.94 -7.90
CA GLN A 58 59.71 -6.15 -7.07
C GLN A 58 59.18 -5.85 -5.66
N SER A 59 59.37 -4.61 -5.18
CA SER A 59 58.87 -4.17 -3.90
C SER A 59 57.38 -3.84 -3.99
N ARG A 60 56.55 -4.70 -3.37
CA ARG A 60 55.14 -4.37 -3.10
C ARG A 60 54.98 -3.58 -1.80
N ASN A 61 56.01 -2.89 -1.34
CA ASN A 61 55.99 -2.09 -0.11
C ASN A 61 55.27 -0.76 -0.34
N HIS A 62 53.97 -0.83 -0.59
CA HIS A 62 53.06 0.30 -0.53
C HIS A 62 52.01 0.03 0.55
N PRO A 63 51.56 1.05 1.29
CA PRO A 63 50.50 0.88 2.28
C PRO A 63 49.20 0.42 1.62
N ASP A 64 48.33 -0.19 2.42
CA ASP A 64 46.97 -0.50 2.01
C ASP A 64 46.15 0.78 1.80
N ALA A 65 45.20 0.75 0.87
CA ALA A 65 44.32 1.89 0.64
C ALA A 65 43.35 2.06 1.82
N THR A 66 43.06 3.31 2.13
CA THR A 66 42.03 3.69 3.11
C THR A 66 41.04 4.64 2.46
N LEU A 67 39.98 5.01 3.19
CA LEU A 67 39.01 6.01 2.72
C LEU A 67 39.64 7.40 2.50
N THR A 68 40.83 7.66 3.06
CA THR A 68 41.49 8.97 3.02
C THR A 68 42.88 8.94 2.39
N SER A 69 43.48 7.77 2.21
CA SER A 69 44.84 7.60 1.67
C SER A 69 44.88 6.54 0.58
N LYS A 70 45.62 6.83 -0.49
CA LYS A 70 45.81 5.89 -1.61
C LYS A 70 46.73 4.73 -1.18
N GLY A 71 46.45 3.54 -1.68
CA GLY A 71 47.23 2.33 -1.41
C GLY A 71 46.77 1.12 -2.22
N PHE A 72 47.21 -0.08 -1.89
CA PHE A 72 46.75 -1.31 -2.52
C PHE A 72 45.48 -1.87 -1.86
N VAL A 73 44.69 -2.62 -2.63
CA VAL A 73 43.46 -3.28 -2.16
C VAL A 73 43.39 -4.68 -2.75
N GLN A 74 42.90 -5.64 -1.97
CA GLN A 74 42.58 -6.98 -2.48
C GLN A 74 41.14 -7.04 -2.97
N LEU A 75 40.91 -7.72 -4.09
CA LEU A 75 39.58 -7.87 -4.67
C LEU A 75 38.84 -9.05 -4.06
N SER A 76 37.54 -8.86 -3.77
CA SER A 76 36.64 -9.90 -3.30
C SER A 76 35.43 -10.06 -4.20
N SER A 77 35.05 -11.31 -4.44
CA SER A 77 33.82 -11.67 -5.17
C SER A 77 32.66 -12.09 -4.26
N ALA A 78 32.83 -11.97 -2.93
CA ALA A 78 31.76 -12.26 -1.98
C ALA A 78 30.69 -11.15 -1.99
N THR A 79 29.41 -11.53 -1.95
CA THR A 79 28.26 -10.59 -1.96
C THR A 79 27.80 -10.16 -0.57
N ASN A 80 28.40 -10.73 0.47
CA ASN A 80 28.05 -10.52 1.88
C ASN A 80 29.30 -10.28 2.75
N SER A 81 30.41 -9.86 2.15
CA SER A 81 31.64 -9.54 2.89
C SER A 81 31.43 -8.32 3.76
N ALA A 82 31.82 -8.42 5.03
CA ALA A 82 31.86 -7.29 5.97
C ALA A 82 33.22 -6.56 5.98
N SER A 83 34.18 -7.00 5.14
CA SER A 83 35.52 -6.42 5.11
C SER A 83 35.52 -5.02 4.51
N GLU A 84 36.06 -4.04 5.23
CA GLU A 84 36.24 -2.66 4.75
C GLU A 84 37.54 -2.48 3.95
N THR A 85 38.43 -3.47 4.00
CA THR A 85 39.76 -3.45 3.32
C THR A 85 39.77 -4.12 1.96
N LEU A 86 38.64 -4.70 1.52
CA LEU A 86 38.52 -5.41 0.25
C LEU A 86 37.62 -4.65 -0.72
N ALA A 87 38.02 -4.56 -1.98
CA ALA A 87 37.20 -3.97 -3.03
C ALA A 87 36.30 -5.03 -3.67
N ALA A 88 35.03 -4.68 -3.88
CA ALA A 88 34.08 -5.56 -4.57
C ALA A 88 34.41 -5.65 -6.07
N THR A 89 34.38 -6.87 -6.61
CA THR A 89 34.48 -7.09 -8.06
C THR A 89 33.16 -6.81 -8.76
N PRO A 90 33.16 -6.52 -10.09
CA PRO A 90 31.94 -6.44 -10.88
C PRO A 90 31.06 -7.69 -10.77
N LYS A 91 31.66 -8.87 -10.57
CA LYS A 91 30.94 -10.13 -10.33
C LYS A 91 30.11 -10.08 -9.05
N ALA A 92 30.68 -9.61 -7.93
CA ALA A 92 29.95 -9.45 -6.67
C ALA A 92 28.82 -8.42 -6.81
N VAL A 93 29.11 -7.27 -7.45
CA VAL A 93 28.10 -6.22 -7.68
C VAL A 93 26.95 -6.73 -8.55
N LYS A 94 27.25 -7.45 -9.64
CA LYS A 94 26.23 -8.06 -10.50
C LYS A 94 25.40 -9.10 -9.77
N ALA A 95 26.02 -9.97 -8.99
CA ALA A 95 25.30 -10.98 -8.21
C ALA A 95 24.40 -10.34 -7.14
N ALA A 96 24.84 -9.29 -6.47
CA ALA A 96 24.01 -8.53 -5.52
C ALA A 96 22.85 -7.83 -6.23
N TYR A 97 23.09 -7.23 -7.40
CA TYR A 97 22.06 -6.62 -8.23
C TYR A 97 21.02 -7.64 -8.71
N ASP A 98 21.46 -8.79 -9.22
CA ASP A 98 20.57 -9.87 -9.67
C ASP A 98 19.73 -10.41 -8.50
N LEU A 99 20.33 -10.58 -7.32
CA LEU A 99 19.62 -10.99 -6.12
C LEU A 99 18.57 -9.95 -5.69
N ALA A 100 18.90 -8.66 -5.74
CA ALA A 100 17.97 -7.58 -5.43
C ALA A 100 16.81 -7.54 -6.43
N ASN A 101 17.12 -7.66 -7.73
CA ASN A 101 16.13 -7.70 -8.80
C ASN A 101 15.24 -8.96 -8.71
N ALA A 102 15.82 -10.10 -8.34
CA ALA A 102 15.07 -11.34 -8.11
C ALA A 102 14.22 -11.30 -6.84
N LYS A 103 14.65 -10.62 -5.77
CA LYS A 103 13.80 -10.38 -4.58
C LYS A 103 12.65 -9.41 -4.88
N TYR A 104 12.77 -8.62 -5.93
CA TYR A 104 11.67 -7.88 -6.53
C TYR A 104 10.75 -8.77 -7.39
N THR A 105 10.77 -10.10 -7.24
CA THR A 105 9.59 -10.92 -7.55
C THR A 105 8.50 -10.52 -6.55
N ALA A 106 7.74 -9.51 -6.92
CA ALA A 106 6.61 -9.04 -6.16
C ALA A 106 5.63 -10.22 -6.04
N GLN A 107 5.63 -10.86 -4.87
CA GLN A 107 4.76 -12.00 -4.59
C GLN A 107 3.32 -11.48 -4.51
N ASP A 108 2.38 -12.24 -5.06
CA ASP A 108 0.97 -11.90 -4.94
C ASP A 108 0.58 -11.78 -3.46
N ALA A 109 -0.18 -10.73 -3.15
CA ALA A 109 -0.78 -10.60 -1.84
C ALA A 109 -1.83 -11.68 -1.66
N THR A 110 -1.88 -12.23 -0.46
CA THR A 110 -2.95 -13.12 -0.01
C THR A 110 -3.49 -12.57 1.30
N THR A 111 -4.62 -13.07 1.75
CA THR A 111 -5.18 -12.69 3.06
C THR A 111 -4.26 -13.05 4.24
N ALA A 112 -3.31 -14.00 4.05
CA ALA A 112 -2.34 -14.41 5.05
C ALA A 112 -0.94 -13.76 4.89
N ARG A 113 -0.65 -13.14 3.73
CA ARG A 113 0.69 -12.64 3.40
C ARG A 113 0.63 -11.36 2.59
N LYS A 114 1.37 -10.34 3.04
CA LYS A 114 1.55 -9.09 2.30
C LYS A 114 2.23 -9.35 0.94
N GLY A 115 1.77 -8.64 -0.09
CA GLY A 115 2.29 -8.76 -1.46
C GLY A 115 1.73 -7.65 -2.36
N ILE A 116 1.81 -7.84 -3.67
CA ILE A 116 1.20 -6.95 -4.67
C ILE A 116 -0.13 -7.49 -5.18
N VAL A 117 -1.02 -6.61 -5.61
CA VAL A 117 -2.30 -6.97 -6.26
C VAL A 117 -2.56 -6.04 -7.42
N GLN A 118 -3.19 -6.54 -8.47
CA GLN A 118 -3.71 -5.70 -9.54
C GLN A 118 -5.03 -5.05 -9.11
N LEU A 119 -5.32 -3.86 -9.63
CA LEU A 119 -6.53 -3.11 -9.30
C LEU A 119 -7.60 -3.34 -10.37
N SER A 120 -8.84 -3.59 -9.94
CA SER A 120 -10.01 -3.69 -10.82
C SER A 120 -11.06 -2.65 -10.47
N SER A 121 -11.67 -2.07 -11.50
CA SER A 121 -12.80 -1.14 -11.36
C SER A 121 -14.15 -1.79 -11.70
N ALA A 122 -14.20 -3.12 -11.88
CA ALA A 122 -15.46 -3.84 -12.06
C ALA A 122 -16.22 -3.95 -10.73
N THR A 123 -17.55 -3.82 -10.77
CA THR A 123 -18.44 -3.91 -9.60
C THR A 123 -19.04 -5.30 -9.39
N ASN A 124 -18.78 -6.23 -10.30
CA ASN A 124 -19.28 -7.60 -10.31
C ASN A 124 -18.15 -8.65 -10.45
N SER A 125 -16.90 -8.26 -10.19
CA SER A 125 -15.75 -9.16 -10.27
C SER A 125 -15.84 -10.24 -9.19
N THR A 126 -15.60 -11.50 -9.58
CA THR A 126 -15.46 -12.64 -8.65
C THR A 126 -14.00 -12.99 -8.37
N SER A 127 -13.05 -12.20 -8.89
CA SER A 127 -11.62 -12.44 -8.68
C SER A 127 -11.19 -12.17 -7.24
N GLU A 128 -10.46 -13.13 -6.66
CA GLU A 128 -9.82 -13.01 -5.34
C GLU A 128 -8.38 -12.48 -5.42
N THR A 129 -7.85 -12.26 -6.62
CA THR A 129 -6.47 -11.78 -6.87
C THR A 129 -6.39 -10.28 -7.17
N LEU A 130 -7.55 -9.63 -7.35
CA LEU A 130 -7.67 -8.21 -7.69
C LEU A 130 -8.25 -7.43 -6.51
N ALA A 131 -7.69 -6.26 -6.24
CA ALA A 131 -8.28 -5.32 -5.28
C ALA A 131 -9.22 -4.32 -5.98
N ALA A 132 -10.34 -4.00 -5.34
CA ALA A 132 -11.30 -3.03 -5.84
C ALA A 132 -10.77 -1.60 -5.75
N THR A 133 -10.98 -0.80 -6.79
CA THR A 133 -10.68 0.64 -6.76
C THR A 133 -11.77 1.43 -6.05
N PRO A 134 -11.47 2.65 -5.56
CA PRO A 134 -12.50 3.57 -5.07
C PRO A 134 -13.61 3.84 -6.10
N LYS A 135 -13.30 3.78 -7.40
CA LYS A 135 -14.28 3.91 -8.49
C LYS A 135 -15.30 2.76 -8.48
N ALA A 136 -14.87 1.51 -8.34
CA ALA A 136 -15.78 0.38 -8.21
C ALA A 136 -16.64 0.49 -6.95
N VAL A 137 -16.02 0.81 -5.81
CA VAL A 137 -16.73 0.95 -4.53
C VAL A 137 -17.78 2.06 -4.60
N LYS A 138 -17.43 3.21 -5.20
CA LYS A 138 -18.38 4.31 -5.38
C LYS A 138 -19.54 3.93 -6.32
N ALA A 139 -19.25 3.26 -7.43
CA ALA A 139 -20.29 2.82 -8.37
C ALA A 139 -21.26 1.81 -7.73
N ALA A 140 -20.75 0.87 -6.92
CA ALA A 140 -21.59 -0.05 -6.16
C ALA A 140 -22.44 0.68 -5.11
N TYR A 141 -21.86 1.66 -4.40
CA TYR A 141 -22.58 2.50 -3.44
C TYR A 141 -23.70 3.31 -4.10
N ASP A 142 -23.41 3.99 -5.21
CA ASP A 142 -24.40 4.79 -5.94
C ASP A 142 -25.55 3.93 -6.48
N LEU A 143 -25.23 2.73 -6.98
CA LEU A 143 -26.25 1.76 -7.41
C LEU A 143 -27.13 1.33 -6.24
N ALA A 144 -26.54 0.99 -5.09
CA ALA A 144 -27.29 0.61 -3.89
C ALA A 144 -28.18 1.75 -3.39
N ALA A 145 -27.65 2.97 -3.32
CA ALA A 145 -28.41 4.17 -2.93
C ALA A 145 -29.57 4.45 -3.90
N GLY A 146 -29.41 4.20 -5.20
CA GLY A 146 -30.45 4.37 -6.20
C GLY A 146 -31.55 3.30 -6.19
N LYS A 147 -31.35 2.16 -5.53
CA LYS A 147 -32.34 1.05 -5.50
C LYS A 147 -33.35 1.16 -4.37
N ALA A 148 -33.09 1.95 -3.34
CA ALA A 148 -33.98 2.14 -2.21
C ALA A 148 -34.48 3.59 -2.17
N PRO A 149 -35.62 3.92 -2.82
CA PRO A 149 -36.26 5.19 -2.56
C PRO A 149 -36.68 5.22 -1.07
N SER A 150 -36.35 6.30 -0.36
CA SER A 150 -36.68 6.47 1.06
C SER A 150 -38.18 6.38 1.35
N ASN A 151 -39.01 6.54 0.33
CA ASN A 151 -40.44 6.32 0.38
C ASN A 151 -40.86 5.49 -0.85
N HIS A 152 -41.60 4.40 -0.63
CA HIS A 152 -42.09 3.54 -1.69
C HIS A 152 -43.57 3.23 -1.48
N THR A 153 -44.30 3.02 -2.57
CA THR A 153 -45.71 2.65 -2.57
C THR A 153 -45.86 1.20 -3.01
N HIS A 154 -46.82 0.49 -2.43
CA HIS A 154 -47.25 -0.84 -2.88
C HIS A 154 -48.68 -0.73 -3.39
N SER A 155 -49.00 -1.46 -4.46
CA SER A 155 -50.41 -1.66 -4.81
C SER A 155 -51.06 -2.49 -3.72
N TRP A 156 -52.28 -2.13 -3.33
CA TRP A 156 -53.03 -2.84 -2.29
C TRP A 156 -53.17 -4.34 -2.61
N GLU A 157 -53.29 -4.69 -3.88
CA GLU A 157 -53.41 -6.08 -4.38
C GLU A 157 -52.16 -6.93 -4.14
N GLN A 158 -51.00 -6.32 -3.92
CA GLN A 158 -49.73 -7.03 -3.68
C GLN A 158 -49.52 -7.35 -2.19
N ILE A 159 -50.40 -6.86 -1.31
CA ILE A 159 -50.29 -7.05 0.14
C ILE A 159 -51.08 -8.31 0.51
N THR A 160 -50.39 -9.44 0.64
CA THR A 160 -51.02 -10.77 0.80
C THR A 160 -51.28 -11.19 2.26
N ASN A 161 -50.68 -10.50 3.24
CA ASN A 161 -50.70 -10.89 4.66
C ASN A 161 -51.30 -9.81 5.58
N VAL A 162 -52.38 -9.15 5.15
CA VAL A 162 -53.16 -8.29 6.06
C VAL A 162 -54.21 -9.16 6.77
N PRO A 163 -54.13 -9.34 8.09
CA PRO A 163 -55.13 -10.13 8.81
C PRO A 163 -56.50 -9.44 8.76
N VAL A 164 -57.57 -10.18 9.06
CA VAL A 164 -58.88 -9.58 9.30
C VAL A 164 -58.81 -8.75 10.58
N ALA A 165 -59.36 -7.54 10.57
CA ALA A 165 -59.32 -6.70 11.76
C ALA A 165 -60.19 -7.31 12.88
N SER A 166 -59.72 -7.20 14.11
CA SER A 166 -60.43 -7.59 15.32
C SER A 166 -60.30 -6.50 16.39
N LEU A 167 -60.90 -6.71 17.56
CA LEU A 167 -60.77 -5.79 18.70
C LEU A 167 -59.32 -5.67 19.22
N THR A 168 -58.46 -6.63 18.89
CA THR A 168 -57.07 -6.72 19.37
C THR A 168 -56.04 -6.75 18.25
N VAL A 169 -56.45 -6.96 17.00
CA VAL A 169 -55.57 -7.08 15.83
C VAL A 169 -55.98 -6.08 14.76
N ARG A 170 -55.04 -5.23 14.33
CA ARG A 170 -55.26 -4.33 13.19
C ARG A 170 -55.31 -5.13 11.90
N GLY A 171 -56.24 -4.81 11.02
CA GLY A 171 -56.45 -5.54 9.79
C GLY A 171 -57.48 -4.89 8.88
N ILE A 172 -58.00 -5.66 7.94
CA ILE A 172 -59.06 -5.23 7.01
C ILE A 172 -60.40 -5.85 7.40
N THR A 173 -61.49 -5.12 7.26
CA THR A 173 -62.85 -5.60 7.50
C THR A 173 -63.73 -5.28 6.30
N GLN A 174 -64.66 -6.18 5.99
CA GLN A 174 -65.70 -5.92 5.01
C GLN A 174 -66.82 -5.09 5.66
N LEU A 175 -67.42 -4.19 4.90
CA LEU A 175 -68.50 -3.31 5.39
C LEU A 175 -69.87 -3.94 5.11
N SER A 176 -70.76 -3.90 6.10
CA SER A 176 -72.15 -4.37 5.97
C SER A 176 -73.16 -3.28 6.34
N SER A 177 -74.22 -3.17 5.54
CA SER A 177 -75.32 -2.21 5.77
C SER A 177 -76.59 -2.87 6.34
N ALA A 178 -76.54 -4.15 6.73
CA ALA A 178 -77.67 -4.85 7.34
C ALA A 178 -77.86 -4.39 8.80
N THR A 179 -79.11 -4.18 9.22
CA THR A 179 -79.48 -3.73 10.58
C THR A 179 -79.68 -4.89 11.57
N ASN A 180 -79.57 -6.13 11.09
CA ASN A 180 -79.80 -7.36 11.85
C ASN A 180 -78.67 -8.40 11.65
N SER A 181 -77.48 -7.97 11.22
CA SER A 181 -76.34 -8.86 11.03
C SER A 181 -75.85 -9.44 12.35
N THR A 182 -75.61 -10.75 12.39
CA THR A 182 -74.97 -11.47 13.51
C THR A 182 -73.46 -11.66 13.30
N SER A 183 -72.89 -11.11 12.22
CA SER A 183 -71.46 -11.26 11.93
C SER A 183 -70.59 -10.43 12.87
N GLU A 184 -69.55 -11.06 13.43
CA GLU A 184 -68.50 -10.42 14.24
C GLU A 184 -67.30 -9.93 13.42
N THR A 185 -67.24 -10.24 12.12
CA THR A 185 -66.12 -9.92 11.22
C THR A 185 -66.41 -8.78 10.24
N LEU A 186 -67.65 -8.27 10.23
CA LEU A 186 -68.09 -7.19 9.36
C LEU A 186 -68.25 -5.91 10.17
N ALA A 187 -67.78 -4.78 9.64
CA ALA A 187 -68.02 -3.48 10.25
C ALA A 187 -69.34 -2.87 9.75
N ALA A 188 -70.13 -2.30 10.66
CA ALA A 188 -71.38 -1.63 10.30
C ALA A 188 -71.12 -0.33 9.54
N THR A 189 -71.89 -0.08 8.48
CA THR A 189 -71.83 1.21 7.77
C THR A 189 -72.62 2.30 8.49
N PRO A 190 -72.32 3.59 8.25
CA PRO A 190 -73.14 4.69 8.74
C PRO A 190 -74.62 4.56 8.35
N LYS A 191 -74.92 3.93 7.20
CA LYS A 191 -76.29 3.65 6.75
C LYS A 191 -77.03 2.70 7.69
N ALA A 192 -76.39 1.61 8.12
CA ALA A 192 -77.00 0.66 9.07
C ALA A 192 -77.25 1.31 10.43
N VAL A 193 -76.25 2.05 10.94
CA VAL A 193 -76.35 2.75 12.22
C VAL A 193 -77.47 3.79 12.19
N LYS A 194 -77.54 4.59 11.10
CA LYS A 194 -78.62 5.56 10.92
C LYS A 194 -79.99 4.90 10.88
N ALA A 195 -80.15 3.79 10.15
CA ALA A 195 -81.42 3.08 10.08
C ALA A 195 -81.88 2.57 11.45
N VAL A 196 -80.97 2.02 12.27
CA VAL A 196 -81.29 1.58 13.64
C VAL A 196 -81.64 2.76 14.54
N MET A 197 -80.91 3.88 14.42
CA MET A 197 -81.18 5.10 15.20
C MET A 197 -82.54 5.70 14.83
N ASP A 198 -82.87 5.81 13.54
CA ASP A 198 -84.16 6.31 13.05
C ASP A 198 -85.32 5.44 13.57
N GLU A 199 -85.17 4.12 13.58
CA GLU A 199 -86.17 3.21 14.16
C GLU A 199 -86.26 3.30 15.69
N THR A 200 -85.14 3.50 16.38
CA THR A 200 -85.12 3.67 17.84
C THR A 200 -85.81 4.96 18.26
N ASN A 201 -85.60 6.06 17.53
CA ASN A 201 -86.24 7.34 17.78
C ASN A 201 -87.77 7.32 17.56
N LYS A 202 -88.29 6.32 16.82
CA LYS A 202 -89.75 6.10 16.66
C LYS A 202 -90.38 5.31 17.81
N LYS A 203 -89.59 4.69 18.70
CA LYS A 203 -90.13 3.89 19.81
C LYS A 203 -90.64 4.78 20.95
N ALA A 204 -91.71 4.35 21.60
CA ALA A 204 -92.30 5.02 22.76
C ALA A 204 -91.32 5.10 23.95
N PRO A 205 -91.44 6.10 24.85
CA PRO A 205 -90.58 6.22 26.03
C PRO A 205 -90.68 4.98 26.93
N LEU A 206 -89.54 4.60 27.53
CA LEU A 206 -89.38 3.43 28.41
C LEU A 206 -90.35 3.40 29.60
N ASN A 207 -90.91 4.55 29.99
CA ASN A 207 -91.87 4.69 31.09
C ASN A 207 -93.33 4.64 30.63
N SER A 208 -93.63 3.83 29.60
CA SER A 208 -95.01 3.60 29.20
C SER A 208 -95.75 2.79 30.29
N PRO A 209 -96.99 3.13 30.66
CA PRO A 209 -97.75 2.37 31.66
C PRO A 209 -97.83 0.89 31.28
N ALA A 210 -97.78 -0.02 32.27
CA ALA A 210 -97.92 -1.45 32.04
C ALA A 210 -99.23 -1.73 31.29
N LEU A 211 -99.18 -2.58 30.25
CA LEU A 211 -100.37 -2.96 29.48
C LEU A 211 -101.32 -3.77 30.38
N THR A 212 -102.31 -3.10 30.96
CA THR A 212 -103.36 -3.71 31.77
C THR A 212 -104.56 -4.04 30.88
N GLY A 213 -104.43 -5.12 30.12
CA GLY A 213 -105.54 -5.69 29.36
C GLY A 213 -105.20 -7.12 28.93
N THR A 214 -106.04 -8.08 29.28
CA THR A 214 -105.94 -9.45 28.78
C THR A 214 -106.03 -9.46 27.25
N PRO A 215 -105.04 -10.01 26.53
CA PRO A 215 -105.04 -10.02 25.08
C PRO A 215 -106.22 -10.86 24.57
N THR A 216 -107.17 -10.22 23.90
CA THR A 216 -108.27 -10.92 23.22
C THR A 216 -107.87 -11.15 21.77
N ASN A 217 -107.50 -12.39 21.43
CA ASN A 217 -107.33 -12.82 20.06
C ASN A 217 -108.71 -13.09 19.45
N THR A 218 -108.96 -12.63 18.22
CA THR A 218 -109.30 -13.43 17.02
C THR A 218 -110.04 -12.56 16.02
N ASN A 219 -109.45 -12.29 14.84
CA ASN A 219 -110.22 -12.06 13.63
C ASN A 219 -109.56 -12.79 12.45
N CYS A 220 -109.65 -14.12 12.50
CA CYS A 220 -109.71 -14.94 11.30
C CYS A 220 -111.18 -15.05 10.86
N ALA A 221 -111.61 -14.36 9.81
CA ALA A 221 -112.80 -14.68 9.02
C ALA A 221 -112.67 -14.02 7.63
N LYS A 222 -112.20 -14.76 6.62
CA LYS A 222 -112.97 -15.43 5.53
C LYS A 222 -113.72 -14.47 4.58
N ARG A 223 -113.25 -14.47 3.33
CA ARG A 223 -113.98 -14.54 2.04
C ARG A 223 -115.19 -13.62 1.85
N TYR A 224 -115.14 -12.77 0.81
CA TYR A 224 -115.56 -13.09 -0.55
C TYR A 224 -114.74 -12.28 -1.56
#